data_AF-A0A968YVI5-F1
#
_entry.id   AF-A0A968YVI5-F1
#
_cell.length_a   1.000
_cell.length_b   1.000
_cell.length_c   1.000
_cell.angle_alpha   90.00
_cell.angle_beta   90.00
_cell.angle_gamma   90.00
#
_symmetry.space_group_name_H-M   'P 1'
#
loop_
_entity.id
_entity.type
_entity.pdbx_description
1 polymer ?
#
loop_
_entity_poly.entity_id
_entity_poly.type
_entity_poly.pdbx_seq_one_letter_code
_entity_poly.pdbx_strand_id
1 'polypeptide(L)'
;TQAALTASTESKPRFIELGVAQSQPAESQVQSLAGQGVSKQREQSKVFKLTSTFDKPALKVLIQAAYRQIFERDLNPFTVQNDFSVLETKLSNGDINVKEFIEGLGSSKLYIKEFYAPFPNTKVIELGTKHFLGRAPLDQPEIRYYNQVLAKDGIGAFIRAMVNSVEYSQFFGEDTVPYRRFPTLPAANFPNTERLYNQLTKQDKTIVVPSFSQIG
;
A
#
# COMPACT_ATOMS: atom_id res chain seq x y z
N THR A 1 6.71 -25.18 76.17
CA THR A 1 5.88 -25.66 75.05
C THR A 1 5.96 -24.66 73.91
N GLN A 2 6.95 -24.79 73.03
CA GLN A 2 7.05 -23.96 71.82
C GLN A 2 6.41 -24.74 70.67
N ALA A 3 5.29 -24.23 70.16
CA ALA A 3 4.67 -24.72 68.94
C ALA A 3 5.45 -24.13 67.75
N ALA A 4 6.14 -24.98 67.00
CA ALA A 4 6.81 -24.60 65.77
C ALA A 4 5.75 -24.31 64.69
N LEU A 5 5.59 -23.04 64.30
CA LEU A 5 4.91 -22.66 63.07
C LEU A 5 5.74 -23.21 61.91
N THR A 6 5.24 -24.26 61.26
CA THR A 6 5.78 -24.75 60.00
C THR A 6 5.35 -23.79 58.90
N ALA A 7 6.31 -23.04 58.36
CA ALA A 7 6.09 -22.19 57.19
C ALA A 7 5.66 -23.07 56.01
N SER A 8 4.43 -22.86 55.52
CA SER A 8 3.97 -23.44 54.26
C SER A 8 4.92 -22.97 53.16
N THR A 9 5.64 -23.90 52.54
CA THR A 9 6.45 -23.64 51.35
C THR A 9 5.55 -23.04 50.28
N GLU A 10 5.73 -21.75 49.97
CA GLU A 10 5.04 -21.09 48.87
C GLU A 10 5.48 -21.73 47.55
N SER A 11 4.74 -22.75 47.11
CA SER A 11 4.89 -23.31 45.77
C SER A 11 4.45 -22.24 44.78
N LYS A 12 5.29 -21.94 43.79
CA LYS A 12 4.94 -20.98 42.74
C LYS A 12 3.58 -21.36 42.13
N PRO A 13 2.64 -20.41 42.02
CA PRO A 13 1.36 -20.65 41.37
C PRO A 13 1.54 -21.20 39.96
N ARG A 14 0.77 -22.23 39.59
CA ARG A 14 0.85 -22.91 38.27
C ARG A 14 0.76 -21.98 37.06
N PHE A 15 0.01 -20.87 37.18
CA PHE A 15 -0.10 -19.88 36.10
C PHE A 15 1.22 -19.15 35.81
N ILE A 16 2.11 -19.03 36.81
CA ILE A 16 3.45 -18.44 36.64
C ILE A 16 4.33 -19.42 35.88
N GLU A 17 4.29 -20.70 36.22
CA GLU A 17 5.07 -21.74 35.53
C GLU A 17 4.72 -21.86 34.05
N LEU A 18 3.43 -21.71 33.72
CA LEU A 18 2.95 -21.74 32.33
C LEU A 18 3.29 -20.48 31.53
N GLY A 19 3.60 -19.36 32.19
CA GLY A 19 3.90 -18.07 31.55
C GLY A 19 5.38 -17.75 31.41
N VAL A 20 6.27 -18.54 32.01
CA VAL A 20 7.73 -18.32 31.96
C VAL A 20 8.31 -18.96 30.70
N ALA A 21 9.11 -18.20 29.95
CA ALA A 21 9.86 -18.71 28.81
C ALA A 21 10.82 -19.82 29.26
N GLN A 22 10.91 -20.92 28.50
CA GLN A 22 11.66 -22.12 28.88
C GLN A 22 13.18 -21.89 29.05
N SER A 23 13.73 -20.85 28.41
CA SER A 23 15.12 -20.43 28.56
C SER A 23 15.30 -18.94 28.21
N GLN A 24 16.43 -18.36 28.59
CA GLN A 24 16.85 -17.06 28.07
C GLN A 24 17.32 -17.25 26.62
N PRO A 25 16.59 -16.72 25.62
CA PRO A 25 16.96 -16.90 24.22
C PRO A 25 18.27 -16.15 23.92
N ALA A 26 19.08 -16.71 23.04
CA ALA A 26 20.23 -15.98 22.47
C ALA A 26 19.74 -14.76 21.68
N GLU A 27 20.57 -13.72 21.53
CA GLU A 27 20.19 -12.49 20.81
C GLU A 27 19.67 -12.75 19.39
N SER A 28 20.23 -13.73 18.67
CA SER A 28 19.75 -14.12 17.34
C SER A 28 18.34 -14.73 17.36
N GLN A 29 17.99 -15.46 18.42
CA GLN A 29 16.63 -15.98 18.63
C GLN A 29 15.67 -14.85 19.01
N VAL A 30 16.10 -13.88 19.83
CA VAL A 30 15.30 -12.69 20.13
C VAL A 30 14.99 -11.92 18.85
N GLN A 31 15.98 -11.72 17.98
CA GLN A 31 15.80 -11.04 16.70
C GLN A 31 14.85 -11.80 15.75
N SER A 32 14.98 -13.13 15.67
CA SER A 32 14.09 -13.92 14.80
C SER A 32 12.66 -13.92 15.32
N LEU A 33 12.45 -14.05 16.63
CA LEU A 33 11.13 -13.97 17.27
C LEU A 33 10.51 -12.58 17.11
N ALA A 34 11.30 -11.52 17.28
CA ALA A 34 10.85 -10.15 17.08
C ALA A 34 10.46 -9.85 15.62
N GLY A 35 11.03 -10.59 14.66
CA GLY A 35 10.72 -10.49 13.24
C GLY A 35 9.59 -11.40 12.75
N GLN A 36 8.97 -12.22 13.62
CA GLN A 36 7.86 -13.09 13.23
C GLN A 36 6.57 -12.31 12.97
N GLY A 37 5.74 -12.86 12.08
CA GLY A 37 4.42 -12.30 11.74
C GLY A 37 4.46 -11.32 10.58
N VAL A 38 3.35 -10.59 10.39
CA VAL A 38 3.26 -9.52 9.40
C VAL A 38 4.02 -8.30 9.91
N SER A 39 4.70 -7.59 9.01
CA SER A 39 5.47 -6.40 9.34
C SER A 39 4.68 -5.37 10.16
N LYS A 40 5.33 -4.78 11.17
CA LYS A 40 4.80 -3.67 11.98
C LYS A 40 4.39 -2.45 11.15
N GLN A 41 4.89 -2.35 9.91
CA GLN A 41 4.47 -1.34 8.94
C GLN A 41 2.94 -1.33 8.74
N ARG A 42 2.27 -2.47 8.89
CA ARG A 42 0.81 -2.56 8.81
C ARG A 42 0.12 -1.66 9.84
N GLU A 43 0.61 -1.68 11.08
CA GLU A 43 0.04 -0.91 12.20
C GLU A 43 0.49 0.55 12.19
N GLN A 44 1.69 0.82 11.66
CA GLN A 44 2.30 2.15 11.63
C GLN A 44 1.90 2.98 10.40
N SER A 45 1.08 2.44 9.51
CA SER A 45 0.66 3.12 8.30
C SER A 45 -0.34 4.24 8.61
N LYS A 46 -0.08 5.45 8.09
CA LYS A 46 -0.98 6.60 8.23
C LYS A 46 -1.89 6.70 7.02
N VAL A 47 -3.20 6.75 7.26
CA VAL A 47 -4.20 6.99 6.22
C VAL A 47 -4.45 8.49 6.10
N PHE A 48 -4.40 9.02 4.87
CA PHE A 48 -4.69 10.41 4.57
C PHE A 48 -6.07 10.52 3.97
N LYS A 49 -7.01 11.08 4.73
CA LYS A 49 -8.39 11.33 4.33
C LYS A 49 -8.66 12.82 4.32
N LEU A 50 -9.34 13.31 3.27
CA LEU A 50 -9.79 14.67 3.18
C LEU A 50 -11.06 14.83 4.04
N THR A 51 -10.94 15.55 5.14
CA THR A 51 -12.09 15.88 6.00
C THR A 51 -12.65 17.26 5.70
N SER A 52 -11.79 18.19 5.28
CA SER A 52 -12.15 19.59 5.00
C SER A 52 -11.12 20.23 4.07
N THR A 53 -11.60 21.08 3.15
CA THR A 53 -10.76 21.88 2.24
C THR A 53 -10.32 23.22 2.85
N PHE A 54 -10.86 23.58 4.03
CA PHE A 54 -10.54 24.82 4.74
C PHE A 54 -9.21 24.74 5.47
N ASP A 55 -8.84 23.56 5.96
CA ASP A 55 -7.53 23.32 6.58
C ASP A 55 -6.44 23.21 5.50
N LYS A 56 -5.92 24.36 5.08
CA LYS A 56 -4.88 24.44 4.03
C LYS A 56 -3.60 23.66 4.39
N PRO A 57 -3.09 23.70 5.64
CA PRO A 57 -1.98 22.84 6.05
C PRO A 57 -2.28 21.35 5.87
N ALA A 58 -3.42 20.84 6.35
CA ALA A 58 -3.77 19.43 6.20
C ALA A 58 -3.98 19.03 4.75
N LEU A 59 -4.63 19.88 3.96
CA LEU A 59 -4.82 19.67 2.52
C LEU A 59 -3.48 19.56 1.79
N LYS A 60 -2.51 20.43 2.10
CA LYS A 60 -1.17 20.37 1.49
C LYS A 60 -0.46 19.05 1.83
N VAL A 61 -0.56 18.59 3.07
CA VAL A 61 0.00 17.30 3.49
C VAL A 61 -0.68 16.14 2.73
N LEU A 62 -1.99 16.20 2.53
CA LEU A 62 -2.74 15.20 1.77
C LEU A 62 -2.30 15.17 0.29
N ILE A 63 -2.17 16.34 -0.34
CA ILE A 63 -1.68 16.47 -1.73
C ILE A 63 -0.27 15.87 -1.86
N GLN A 64 0.63 16.18 -0.92
CA GLN A 64 1.97 15.60 -0.90
C GLN A 64 1.94 14.07 -0.70
N ALA A 65 1.06 13.57 0.16
CA ALA A 65 0.87 12.13 0.33
C ALA A 65 0.36 11.46 -0.95
N ALA A 66 -0.55 12.08 -1.69
CA ALA A 66 -1.02 11.60 -2.98
C ALA A 66 0.12 11.57 -4.02
N TYR A 67 0.98 12.58 -4.06
CA TYR A 67 2.17 12.55 -4.92
C TYR A 67 3.11 11.41 -4.58
N ARG A 68 3.41 11.19 -3.28
CA ARG A 68 4.25 10.07 -2.84
C ARG A 68 3.65 8.73 -3.18
N GLN A 69 2.32 8.59 -3.08
CA GLN A 69 1.64 7.34 -3.39
C GLN A 69 1.67 7.03 -4.90
N ILE A 70 1.39 8.03 -5.76
CA ILE A 70 1.26 7.82 -7.20
C ILE A 70 2.61 7.86 -7.93
N PHE A 71 3.57 8.64 -7.45
CA PHE A 71 4.88 8.79 -8.07
C PHE A 71 6.02 8.13 -7.29
N GLU A 72 5.71 7.45 -6.18
CA GLU A 72 6.66 6.77 -5.28
C GLU A 72 7.71 7.71 -4.63
N ARG A 73 7.60 9.03 -4.83
CA ARG A 73 8.55 10.04 -4.33
C ARG A 73 7.91 11.41 -4.18
N ASP A 74 8.61 12.30 -3.51
CA ASP A 74 8.29 13.72 -3.55
C ASP A 74 8.57 14.31 -4.95
N LEU A 75 7.67 15.20 -5.38
CA LEU A 75 7.81 15.94 -6.62
C LEU A 75 8.45 17.30 -6.36
N ASN A 76 9.32 17.71 -7.28
CA ASN A 76 9.96 19.02 -7.21
C ASN A 76 8.91 20.13 -7.45
N PRO A 77 8.98 21.28 -6.75
CA PRO A 77 8.00 22.36 -6.90
C PRO A 77 7.79 22.83 -8.34
N PHE A 78 8.86 22.88 -9.14
CA PHE A 78 8.78 23.26 -10.56
C PHE A 78 7.96 22.29 -11.41
N THR A 79 8.08 20.99 -11.17
CA THR A 79 7.27 19.97 -11.87
C THR A 79 5.80 20.11 -11.46
N VAL A 80 5.55 20.30 -10.16
CA VAL A 80 4.19 20.46 -9.63
C VAL A 80 3.50 21.68 -10.21
N GLN A 81 4.19 22.82 -10.25
CA GLN A 81 3.61 24.07 -10.73
C GLN A 81 3.21 24.00 -12.21
N ASN A 82 4.02 23.33 -13.04
CA ASN A 82 3.77 23.20 -14.47
C ASN A 82 2.66 22.19 -14.79
N ASP A 83 2.65 21.04 -14.11
CA ASP A 83 1.79 19.92 -14.51
C ASP A 83 0.52 19.77 -13.67
N PHE A 84 0.51 20.25 -12.41
CA PHE A 84 -0.53 19.92 -11.43
C PHE A 84 -1.21 21.11 -10.73
N SER A 85 -0.76 22.35 -10.98
CA SER A 85 -1.34 23.56 -10.34
C SER A 85 -2.87 23.67 -10.50
N VAL A 86 -3.39 23.32 -11.68
CA VAL A 86 -4.84 23.31 -11.95
C VAL A 86 -5.56 22.24 -11.11
N LEU A 87 -4.98 21.04 -10.98
CA LEU A 87 -5.58 19.96 -10.19
C LEU A 87 -5.57 20.29 -8.69
N GLU A 88 -4.48 20.86 -8.18
CA GLU A 88 -4.40 21.31 -6.79
C GLU A 88 -5.43 22.40 -6.49
N THR A 89 -5.61 23.35 -7.42
CA THR A 89 -6.60 24.42 -7.27
C THR A 89 -8.02 23.85 -7.22
N LYS A 90 -8.36 22.94 -8.15
CA LYS A 90 -9.68 22.28 -8.17
C LYS A 90 -9.94 21.51 -6.87
N LEU A 91 -8.96 20.75 -6.37
CA LEU A 91 -9.11 20.03 -5.11
C LEU A 91 -9.25 20.99 -3.92
N SER A 92 -8.48 22.08 -3.90
CA SER A 92 -8.51 23.11 -2.85
C SER A 92 -9.85 23.87 -2.80
N ASN A 93 -10.51 24.02 -3.94
CA ASN A 93 -11.83 24.62 -4.05
C ASN A 93 -12.97 23.62 -3.76
N GLY A 94 -12.68 22.32 -3.79
CA GLY A 94 -13.70 21.26 -3.71
C GLY A 94 -14.43 21.04 -5.04
N ASP A 95 -13.87 21.51 -6.16
CA ASP A 95 -14.41 21.27 -7.51
C ASP A 95 -14.24 19.80 -7.94
N ILE A 96 -13.26 19.11 -7.34
CA ILE A 96 -13.00 17.68 -7.51
C ILE A 96 -12.76 17.02 -6.15
N ASN A 97 -13.07 15.73 -6.04
CA ASN A 97 -12.74 14.92 -4.86
C ASN A 97 -11.31 14.32 -4.95
N VAL A 98 -10.88 13.61 -3.90
CA VAL A 98 -9.54 12.98 -3.88
C VAL A 98 -9.43 11.89 -4.95
N LYS A 99 -10.50 11.12 -5.19
CA LYS A 99 -10.54 10.09 -6.24
C LYS A 99 -10.27 10.67 -7.62
N GLU A 100 -10.93 11.76 -7.99
CA GLU A 100 -10.75 12.47 -9.27
C GLU A 100 -9.37 13.13 -9.35
N PHE A 101 -8.86 13.65 -8.23
CA PHE A 101 -7.48 14.13 -8.15
C PHE A 101 -6.50 13.01 -8.47
N ILE A 102 -6.67 11.81 -7.87
CA ILE A 102 -5.84 10.63 -8.14
C ILE A 102 -5.96 10.17 -9.60
N GLU A 103 -7.16 10.14 -10.19
CA GLU A 103 -7.34 9.85 -11.63
C GLU A 103 -6.59 10.86 -12.51
N GLY A 104 -6.64 12.15 -12.15
CA GLY A 104 -5.93 13.22 -12.85
C GLY A 104 -4.41 13.07 -12.77
N LEU A 105 -3.87 12.71 -11.61
CA LEU A 105 -2.43 12.44 -11.45
C LEU A 105 -1.99 11.26 -12.31
N GLY A 106 -2.76 10.17 -12.29
CA GLY A 106 -2.47 8.98 -13.07
C GLY A 106 -2.53 9.21 -14.59
N SER A 107 -3.45 10.06 -15.03
CA SER A 107 -3.61 10.38 -16.47
C SER A 107 -2.62 11.43 -16.98
N SER A 108 -1.71 11.91 -16.12
CA SER A 108 -0.76 12.97 -16.47
C SER A 108 0.37 12.50 -17.37
N LYS A 109 0.94 13.45 -18.13
CA LYS A 109 2.14 13.21 -18.96
C LYS A 109 3.32 12.73 -18.12
N LEU A 110 3.44 13.20 -16.87
CA LEU A 110 4.49 12.78 -15.97
C LEU A 110 4.34 11.30 -15.60
N TYR A 111 3.14 10.86 -15.26
CA TYR A 111 2.88 9.45 -14.92
C TYR A 111 3.18 8.54 -16.13
N ILE A 112 2.77 8.97 -17.32
CA ILE A 112 3.06 8.26 -18.57
C ILE A 112 4.57 8.12 -18.78
N LYS A 113 5.33 9.20 -18.59
CA LYS A 113 6.79 9.19 -18.77
C LYS A 113 7.51 8.28 -17.78
N GLU A 114 7.07 8.23 -16.53
CA GLU A 114 7.76 7.51 -15.46
C GLU A 114 7.35 6.03 -15.36
N PHE A 115 6.06 5.72 -15.53
CA PHE A 115 5.52 4.38 -15.23
C PHE A 115 4.83 3.68 -16.41
N TYR A 116 4.60 4.36 -17.54
CA TYR A 116 4.04 3.74 -18.73
C TYR A 116 5.09 3.52 -19.84
N ALA A 117 5.66 4.60 -20.36
CA ALA A 117 6.58 4.56 -21.50
C ALA A 117 7.82 3.66 -21.34
N PRO A 118 8.46 3.54 -20.15
CA PRO A 118 9.67 2.74 -20.03
C PRO A 118 9.41 1.24 -19.77
N PHE A 119 8.15 0.81 -19.65
CA PHE A 119 7.79 -0.52 -19.17
C PHE A 119 6.80 -1.24 -20.11
N PRO A 120 6.86 -2.59 -20.18
CA PRO A 120 5.84 -3.36 -20.88
C PRO A 120 4.51 -3.35 -20.12
N ASN A 121 3.39 -3.58 -20.84
CA ASN A 121 2.04 -3.54 -20.26
C ASN A 121 1.88 -4.38 -18.98
N THR A 122 2.51 -5.55 -18.88
CA THR A 122 2.45 -6.38 -17.66
C THR A 122 3.01 -5.65 -16.44
N LYS A 123 4.14 -4.94 -16.60
CA LYS A 123 4.74 -4.15 -15.52
C LYS A 123 3.94 -2.89 -15.23
N VAL A 124 3.34 -2.28 -16.25
CA VAL A 124 2.39 -1.16 -16.08
C VAL A 124 1.20 -1.58 -15.23
N ILE A 125 0.67 -2.80 -15.44
CA ILE A 125 -0.45 -3.34 -14.67
C ILE A 125 -0.04 -3.52 -13.20
N GLU A 126 1.11 -4.13 -12.93
CA GLU A 126 1.66 -4.26 -11.56
C GLU A 126 1.80 -2.91 -10.85
N LEU A 127 2.38 -1.92 -11.52
CA LEU A 127 2.57 -0.58 -10.97
C LEU A 127 1.24 0.14 -10.79
N GLY A 128 0.30 -0.04 -11.72
CA GLY A 128 -1.05 0.50 -11.61
C GLY A 128 -1.78 -0.04 -10.38
N THR A 129 -1.83 -1.37 -10.21
CA THR A 129 -2.49 -1.96 -9.03
C THR A 129 -1.77 -1.56 -7.74
N LYS A 130 -0.45 -1.36 -7.75
CA LYS A 130 0.31 -0.81 -6.62
C LYS A 130 -0.14 0.60 -6.26
N HIS A 131 -0.08 1.52 -7.22
CA HIS A 131 -0.31 2.95 -6.98
C HIS A 131 -1.78 3.24 -6.65
N PHE A 132 -2.71 2.63 -7.38
CA PHE A 132 -4.13 2.96 -7.28
C PHE A 132 -4.93 2.01 -6.38
N LEU A 133 -4.51 0.75 -6.23
CA LEU A 133 -5.24 -0.25 -5.43
C LEU A 133 -4.49 -0.72 -4.19
N GLY A 134 -3.21 -0.34 -4.03
CA GLY A 134 -2.41 -0.68 -2.86
C GLY A 134 -1.93 -2.13 -2.80
N ARG A 135 -1.96 -2.87 -3.92
CA ARG A 135 -1.71 -4.33 -3.96
C ARG A 135 -1.12 -4.79 -5.30
N ALA A 136 -0.63 -6.02 -5.35
CA ALA A 136 -0.30 -6.70 -6.60
C ALA A 136 -1.57 -7.16 -7.35
N PRO A 137 -1.46 -7.55 -8.64
CA PRO A 137 -2.55 -8.20 -9.36
C PRO A 137 -2.98 -9.51 -8.69
N LEU A 138 -4.28 -9.77 -8.65
CA LEU A 138 -4.91 -10.91 -7.97
C LEU A 138 -4.64 -12.22 -8.69
N ASP A 139 -4.90 -12.24 -10.00
CA ASP A 139 -4.94 -13.44 -10.82
C ASP A 139 -4.72 -13.15 -12.31
N GLN A 140 -4.71 -14.22 -13.13
CA GLN A 140 -4.53 -14.11 -14.57
C GLN A 140 -5.70 -13.41 -15.30
N PRO A 141 -6.97 -13.65 -14.93
CA PRO A 141 -8.10 -12.89 -15.44
C PRO A 141 -7.95 -11.37 -15.28
N GLU A 142 -7.54 -10.89 -14.10
CA GLU A 142 -7.33 -9.45 -13.87
C GLU A 142 -6.24 -8.89 -14.79
N ILE A 143 -5.11 -9.60 -14.93
CA ILE A 143 -4.03 -9.19 -15.84
C ILE A 143 -4.53 -9.13 -17.28
N ARG A 144 -5.31 -10.13 -17.74
CA ARG A 144 -5.86 -10.15 -19.10
C ARG A 144 -6.84 -9.00 -19.34
N TYR A 145 -7.71 -8.74 -18.38
CA TYR A 145 -8.67 -7.64 -18.44
C TYR A 145 -7.96 -6.30 -18.61
N TYR A 146 -7.01 -5.97 -17.74
CA TYR A 146 -6.30 -4.71 -17.82
C TYR A 146 -5.39 -4.61 -19.05
N ASN A 147 -4.80 -5.72 -19.49
CA ASN A 147 -4.03 -5.73 -20.74
C ASN A 147 -4.90 -5.37 -21.94
N GLN A 148 -6.14 -5.88 -21.98
CA GLN A 148 -7.10 -5.55 -23.03
C GLN A 148 -7.52 -4.07 -22.98
N VAL A 149 -7.76 -3.51 -21.79
CA VAL A 149 -8.09 -2.08 -21.62
C VAL A 149 -6.92 -1.20 -22.08
N LEU A 150 -5.69 -1.53 -21.68
CA LEU A 150 -4.49 -0.80 -22.12
C LEU A 150 -4.32 -0.84 -23.65
N ALA A 151 -4.57 -2.00 -24.27
CA ALA A 151 -4.41 -2.17 -25.71
C ALA A 151 -5.47 -1.42 -26.54
N LYS A 152 -6.70 -1.30 -26.02
CA LYS A 152 -7.82 -0.67 -26.74
C LYS A 152 -7.94 0.82 -26.47
N ASP A 153 -7.90 1.20 -25.20
CA ASP A 153 -8.33 2.52 -24.73
C ASP A 153 -7.18 3.32 -24.08
N GLY A 154 -6.01 2.68 -23.93
CA GLY A 154 -4.81 3.31 -23.41
C GLY A 154 -4.80 3.51 -21.90
N ILE A 155 -3.81 4.28 -21.43
CA ILE A 155 -3.49 4.44 -20.01
C ILE A 155 -4.60 5.16 -19.21
N GLY A 156 -5.26 6.17 -19.80
CA GLY A 156 -6.30 6.92 -19.09
C GLY A 156 -7.50 6.03 -18.74
N ALA A 157 -7.93 5.19 -19.69
CA ALA A 157 -9.01 4.22 -19.45
C ALA A 157 -8.59 3.13 -18.45
N PHE A 158 -7.34 2.66 -18.50
CA PHE A 158 -6.81 1.71 -17.53
C PHE A 158 -6.87 2.25 -16.10
N ILE A 159 -6.46 3.50 -15.90
CA ILE A 159 -6.49 4.14 -14.57
C ILE A 159 -7.92 4.36 -14.11
N ARG A 160 -8.78 4.86 -15.01
CA ARG A 160 -10.21 5.01 -14.73
C ARG A 160 -10.87 3.69 -14.35
N ALA A 161 -10.50 2.57 -14.99
CA ALA A 161 -11.04 1.24 -14.68
C ALA A 161 -10.69 0.81 -13.25
N MET A 162 -9.48 1.14 -12.76
CA MET A 162 -9.09 0.85 -11.38
C MET A 162 -9.78 1.79 -10.38
N VAL A 163 -9.77 3.10 -10.65
CA VAL A 163 -10.30 4.13 -9.73
C VAL A 163 -11.82 4.06 -9.59
N ASN A 164 -12.54 3.66 -10.65
CA ASN A 164 -13.98 3.44 -10.62
C ASN A 164 -14.39 2.01 -10.28
N SER A 165 -13.44 1.17 -9.87
CA SER A 165 -13.75 -0.18 -9.40
C SER A 165 -14.53 -0.15 -8.08
N VAL A 166 -15.34 -1.19 -7.86
CA VAL A 166 -16.03 -1.41 -6.57
C VAL A 166 -15.00 -1.54 -5.44
N GLU A 167 -13.86 -2.19 -5.71
CA GLU A 167 -12.79 -2.33 -4.74
C GLU A 167 -12.24 -0.96 -4.29
N TYR A 168 -11.92 -0.07 -5.23
CA TYR A 168 -11.41 1.25 -4.88
C TYR A 168 -12.41 2.00 -3.98
N SER A 169 -13.69 1.96 -4.34
CA SER A 169 -14.76 2.61 -3.56
C SER A 169 -14.89 2.03 -2.15
N GLN A 170 -14.71 0.72 -1.98
CA GLN A 170 -14.79 0.06 -0.67
C GLN A 170 -13.62 0.40 0.26
N PHE A 171 -12.40 0.50 -0.27
CA PHE A 171 -11.19 0.71 0.55
C PHE A 171 -10.83 2.18 0.76
N PHE A 172 -11.10 3.03 -0.23
CA PHE A 172 -10.66 4.42 -0.24
C PHE A 172 -11.84 5.40 -0.33
N GLY A 173 -12.93 5.00 -0.98
CA GLY A 173 -14.06 5.89 -1.25
C GLY A 173 -13.64 7.03 -2.17
N GLU A 174 -14.12 8.25 -1.89
CA GLU A 174 -13.83 9.42 -2.72
C GLU A 174 -12.84 10.42 -2.09
N ASP A 175 -12.57 10.26 -0.80
CA ASP A 175 -11.86 11.25 0.01
C ASP A 175 -10.51 10.75 0.54
N THR A 176 -10.17 9.47 0.31
CA THR A 176 -8.97 8.86 0.89
C THR A 176 -7.92 8.63 -0.17
N VAL A 177 -6.69 9.04 0.12
CA VAL A 177 -5.53 8.73 -0.73
C VAL A 177 -5.25 7.22 -0.64
N PRO A 178 -5.01 6.52 -1.76
CA PRO A 178 -4.64 5.11 -1.73
C PRO A 178 -3.42 4.86 -0.83
N TYR A 179 -3.40 3.70 -0.19
CA TYR A 179 -2.33 3.31 0.72
C TYR A 179 -1.97 1.85 0.51
N ARG A 180 -0.76 1.46 0.93
CA ARG A 180 -0.32 0.05 0.90
C ARG A 180 -1.29 -0.80 1.72
N ARG A 181 -1.85 -1.82 1.09
CA ARG A 181 -2.71 -2.80 1.73
C ARG A 181 -1.93 -4.08 1.99
N PHE A 182 -2.38 -4.85 2.98
CA PHE A 182 -1.82 -6.15 3.34
C PHE A 182 -2.90 -7.22 3.08
N PRO A 183 -3.17 -7.57 1.80
CA PRO A 183 -4.23 -8.51 1.46
C PRO A 183 -3.90 -9.90 1.99
N THR A 184 -4.88 -10.61 2.53
CA THR A 184 -4.72 -12.00 3.01
C THR A 184 -5.17 -13.03 1.98
N LEU A 185 -6.16 -12.67 1.16
CA LEU A 185 -6.67 -13.48 0.06
C LEU A 185 -6.65 -12.65 -1.23
N PRO A 186 -6.38 -13.26 -2.40
CA PRO A 186 -5.90 -14.64 -2.63
C PRO A 186 -4.51 -14.92 -2.04
N ALA A 187 -4.15 -16.20 -1.83
CA ALA A 187 -2.94 -16.60 -1.10
C ALA A 187 -1.62 -16.05 -1.70
N ALA A 188 -1.53 -15.93 -3.02
CA ALA A 188 -0.35 -15.37 -3.69
C ALA A 188 -0.24 -13.83 -3.57
N ASN A 189 -1.33 -13.15 -3.19
CA ASN A 189 -1.38 -11.69 -3.24
C ASN A 189 -0.54 -11.04 -2.13
N PHE A 190 -0.55 -11.60 -0.91
CA PHE A 190 0.31 -11.14 0.18
C PHE A 190 1.80 -11.14 -0.21
N PRO A 191 2.42 -12.29 -0.57
CA PRO A 191 3.84 -12.32 -0.89
C PRO A 191 4.19 -11.51 -2.14
N ASN A 192 3.29 -11.43 -3.14
CA ASN A 192 3.52 -10.60 -4.33
C ASN A 192 3.49 -9.11 -3.98
N THR A 193 2.55 -8.68 -3.14
CA THR A 193 2.47 -7.30 -2.66
C THR A 193 3.70 -6.94 -1.82
N GLU A 194 4.14 -7.82 -0.93
CA GLU A 194 5.37 -7.63 -0.15
C GLU A 194 6.59 -7.42 -1.04
N ARG A 195 6.81 -8.30 -2.05
CA ARG A 195 7.93 -8.14 -3.00
C ARG A 195 7.88 -6.79 -3.71
N LEU A 196 6.69 -6.38 -4.13
CA LEU A 196 6.49 -5.19 -4.94
C LEU A 196 6.70 -3.89 -4.14
N TYR A 197 6.34 -3.86 -2.85
CA TYR A 197 6.60 -2.73 -1.97
C TYR A 197 8.00 -2.69 -1.35
N ASN A 198 8.68 -3.85 -1.27
CA ASN A 198 10.07 -3.91 -0.79
C ASN A 198 11.10 -3.62 -1.89
N GLN A 199 10.68 -3.53 -3.15
CA GLN A 199 11.50 -3.04 -4.27
C GLN A 199 11.43 -1.51 -4.35
N LEU A 200 12.59 -0.85 -4.34
CA LEU A 200 12.66 0.60 -4.52
C LEU A 200 12.46 0.98 -5.99
N THR A 201 11.96 2.19 -6.21
CA THR A 201 11.74 2.77 -7.54
C THR A 201 13.02 2.72 -8.37
N LYS A 202 12.94 2.15 -9.58
CA LYS A 202 14.06 1.99 -10.54
C LYS A 202 15.23 1.15 -10.04
N GLN A 203 15.12 0.46 -8.91
CA GLN A 203 16.16 -0.46 -8.41
C GLN A 203 16.31 -1.68 -9.32
N ASP A 204 15.19 -2.22 -9.79
CA ASP A 204 15.14 -3.38 -10.67
C ASP A 204 13.98 -3.25 -11.67
N LYS A 205 14.21 -3.67 -12.91
CA LYS A 205 13.20 -3.70 -13.99
C LYS A 205 12.49 -5.06 -14.09
N THR A 206 12.80 -6.00 -13.19
CA THR A 206 12.13 -7.31 -13.16
C THR A 206 10.63 -7.19 -12.92
N ILE A 207 9.89 -8.06 -13.60
CA ILE A 207 8.43 -8.20 -13.48
C ILE A 207 8.17 -9.17 -12.32
N VAL A 208 7.38 -8.75 -11.32
CA VAL A 208 7.17 -9.55 -10.09
C VAL A 208 6.12 -10.64 -10.32
N VAL A 209 5.13 -10.34 -11.14
CA VAL A 209 3.95 -11.16 -11.47
C VAL A 209 3.78 -11.15 -13.00
N PRO A 210 4.59 -11.92 -13.75
CA PRO A 210 4.49 -11.97 -15.21
C PRO A 210 3.18 -12.62 -15.69
N SER A 211 2.77 -13.69 -15.02
CA SER A 211 1.55 -14.46 -15.28
C SER A 211 1.32 -15.46 -14.15
N PHE A 212 0.10 -15.95 -13.99
CA PHE A 212 -0.20 -17.09 -13.11
C PHE A 212 -0.21 -18.40 -13.91
N SER A 213 0.24 -19.48 -13.28
CA SER A 213 0.21 -20.82 -13.88
C SER A 213 -1.23 -21.25 -14.17
N GLN A 214 -1.46 -21.92 -15.30
CA GLN A 214 -2.78 -22.44 -15.62
C GLN A 214 -3.14 -23.54 -14.62
N ILE A 215 -4.33 -23.42 -14.02
CA ILE A 215 -4.91 -24.46 -13.20
C ILE A 215 -5.61 -25.39 -14.18
N GLY A 216 -5.01 -26.57 -14.40
CA GLY A 216 -5.57 -27.65 -15.22
C GLY A 216 -6.63 -28.45 -14.49
#